data_AF-A0AA38BWI4-F1
#
_entry.id   AF-A0AA38BWI4-F1
#
_cell.length_a   1.000
_cell.length_b   1.000
_cell.length_c   1.000
_cell.angle_alpha   90.00
_cell.angle_beta   90.00
_cell.angle_gamma   90.00
#
_symmetry.space_group_name_H-M   'P 1'
#
loop_
_entity.id
_entity.type
_entity.pdbx_description
1 polymer ?
#
loop_
_entity_poly.entity_id
_entity_poly.type
_entity_poly.pdbx_seq_one_letter_code
_entity_poly.pdbx_strand_id
1 'polypeptide(L)' 'VVAGSERFSLLDGYSGYNQITVKEEDQFKTAFTTKWGTYAYKKMPFGLSNAGATFQRAMDMAFKGLINKIVL' A
#
# COMPACT_ATOMS: atom_id res chain seq x y z
N VAL A 1 -0.49 17.36 16.58
CA VAL A 1 -1.25 16.76 17.71
C VAL A 1 -2.68 16.60 17.23
N VAL A 2 -3.22 15.39 17.24
CA VAL A 2 -4.66 15.18 17.07
C VAL A 2 -5.35 15.81 18.27
N ALA A 3 -6.34 16.68 18.07
CA ALA A 3 -7.04 17.33 19.15
C ALA A 3 -7.56 16.29 20.15
N GLY A 4 -7.09 16.35 21.40
CA GLY A 4 -7.49 15.42 22.48
C GLY A 4 -6.54 14.24 22.74
N SER A 5 -5.44 14.07 22.00
CA SER A 5 -4.44 13.01 22.28
C SER A 5 -3.20 13.58 23.00
N GLU A 6 -2.74 12.90 24.06
CA GLU A 6 -1.48 13.26 24.76
C GLU A 6 -0.25 13.02 23.87
N ARG A 7 -0.28 11.96 23.05
CA ARG A 7 0.84 11.53 22.19
C ARG A 7 0.33 11.10 20.83
N PHE A 8 1.18 11.27 19.84
CA PHE A 8 0.94 10.82 18.47
C PHE A 8 2.17 10.11 17.94
N SER A 9 1.98 8.98 17.28
CA SER A 9 3.04 8.19 16.66
C SER A 9 2.71 8.01 15.19
N LEU A 10 3.69 8.28 14.32
CA LEU A 10 3.62 7.95 12.90
C LEU A 10 4.38 6.66 12.67
N LEU A 11 3.73 5.71 12.02
CA LEU A 11 4.33 4.46 11.61
C LEU A 11 4.62 4.55 10.11
N ASP A 12 5.87 4.34 9.73
CA ASP A 12 6.21 4.15 8.31
C ASP A 12 5.90 2.71 7.92
N GLY A 13 5.00 2.55 6.95
CA GLY A 13 4.72 1.26 6.33
C GLY A 13 5.87 0.89 5.41
N TYR A 14 6.95 0.33 5.96
CA TYR A 14 8.15 -0.02 5.20
C TYR A 14 7.82 -0.78 3.91
N SER A 15 8.20 -0.21 2.76
CA SER A 15 7.87 -0.75 1.43
C SER A 15 6.38 -1.08 1.27
N GLY A 16 5.49 -0.25 1.82
CA GLY A 16 4.08 -0.58 2.06
C GLY A 16 3.32 -1.04 0.82
N TYR A 17 3.53 -0.40 -0.32
CA TYR A 17 2.91 -0.82 -1.58
C TYR A 17 3.39 -2.21 -2.00
N ASN A 18 4.69 -2.47 -1.88
CA ASN A 18 5.31 -3.75 -2.26
C ASN A 18 4.86 -4.92 -1.36
N GLN A 19 4.16 -4.69 -0.26
CA GLN A 19 3.55 -5.75 0.54
C GLN A 19 2.30 -6.34 -0.14
N ILE A 20 1.60 -5.53 -0.95
CA ILE A 20 0.33 -5.89 -1.59
C ILE A 20 0.59 -6.64 -2.89
N THR A 21 -0.02 -7.81 -3.04
CA THR A 21 0.08 -8.64 -4.25
C THR A 21 -0.81 -8.08 -5.36
N VAL A 22 -0.24 -7.95 -6.57
CA VAL A 22 -1.02 -7.69 -7.78
C VAL A 22 -1.70 -8.99 -8.21
N LYS A 23 -3.00 -8.95 -8.48
CA LYS A 23 -3.75 -10.10 -8.98
C LYS A 23 -3.04 -10.69 -10.19
N GLU A 24 -2.94 -12.02 -10.25
CA GLU A 24 -2.17 -12.71 -11.29
C GLU A 24 -2.60 -12.32 -12.71
N GLU A 25 -3.91 -12.22 -12.95
CA GLU A 25 -4.51 -11.75 -14.20
C GLU A 25 -4.18 -10.30 -14.57
N ASP A 26 -3.75 -9.46 -13.62
CA ASP A 26 -3.42 -8.06 -13.83
C ASP A 26 -1.92 -7.77 -13.88
N GLN A 27 -1.05 -8.74 -13.53
CA GLN A 27 0.40 -8.52 -13.43
C GLN A 27 0.99 -8.02 -14.75
N PHE A 28 0.53 -8.56 -15.89
CA PHE A 28 1.02 -8.16 -17.21
C PHE A 28 0.81 -6.66 -17.51
N LYS A 29 -0.19 -6.01 -16.89
CA LYS A 29 -0.45 -4.57 -17.05
C LYS A 29 0.59 -3.70 -16.37
N THR A 30 1.39 -4.28 -15.48
CA THR A 30 2.51 -3.62 -14.80
C THR A 30 3.86 -3.88 -15.49
N ALA A 31 3.83 -4.39 -16.73
CA ALA A 31 5.03 -4.73 -17.46
C ALA A 31 5.88 -3.49 -17.79
N PHE A 32 7.19 -3.63 -17.66
CA PHE A 32 8.17 -2.62 -18.05
C PHE A 32 9.32 -3.30 -18.81
N THR A 33 9.92 -2.55 -19.75
CA THR A 33 11.00 -3.06 -20.60
C THR A 33 12.31 -2.42 -20.22
N THR A 34 13.33 -3.26 -20.08
CA THR A 34 14.73 -2.87 -19.89
C THR A 34 15.54 -3.34 -21.10
N LYS A 35 16.82 -2.96 -21.17
CA LYS A 35 17.72 -3.49 -22.22
C LYS A 35 17.97 -5.00 -22.13
N TRP A 36 17.56 -5.66 -21.04
CA TRP A 36 17.76 -7.09 -20.82
C TRP A 36 16.47 -7.91 -20.94
N GLY A 37 15.32 -7.27 -21.15
CA GLY A 37 14.04 -7.96 -21.27
C GLY A 37 12.87 -7.18 -20.68
N THR A 38 11.70 -7.76 -20.84
CA THR A 38 10.43 -7.28 -20.30
C THR A 38 10.08 -8.04 -19.03
N TYR A 39 9.74 -7.31 -17.98
CA TYR A 39 9.41 -7.85 -16.66
C TYR A 39 8.06 -7.28 -16.21
N ALA A 40 7.36 -8.00 -15.34
CA ALA A 40 6.11 -7.57 -14.74
C ALA A 40 6.20 -7.67 -13.21
N TYR A 41 5.53 -6.76 -12.50
CA TYR A 41 5.52 -6.74 -11.06
C TYR A 41 4.53 -7.76 -10.48
N LYS A 42 5.00 -8.58 -9.53
CA LYS A 42 4.14 -9.45 -8.69
C LYS A 42 3.52 -8.71 -7.50
N LYS A 43 4.18 -7.64 -7.07
CA LYS A 43 3.82 -6.80 -5.93
C LYS A 43 3.57 -5.37 -6.42
N MET A 44 2.66 -4.65 -5.79
CA MET A 44 2.21 -3.36 -6.29
C MET A 44 3.38 -2.37 -6.40
N PRO A 45 3.74 -1.91 -7.62
CA PRO A 45 4.79 -0.93 -7.79
C PRO A 45 4.30 0.48 -7.44
N PHE A 46 5.26 1.38 -7.23
CA PHE A 46 4.99 2.81 -7.19
C PHE A 46 4.48 3.32 -8.54
N GLY A 47 3.72 4.42 -8.51
CA GLY A 47 3.25 5.10 -9.74
C GLY A 47 1.93 4.57 -10.31
N LEU A 48 1.33 3.51 -9.76
CA LEU A 48 -0.05 3.14 -10.12
C LEU A 48 -1.04 4.16 -9.55
N SER A 49 -1.99 4.60 -10.37
CA SER A 49 -3.02 5.58 -9.99
C SER A 49 -3.82 5.18 -8.76
N ASN A 50 -4.06 3.88 -8.56
CA ASN A 50 -4.84 3.34 -7.45
C ASN A 50 -3.98 2.73 -6.32
N ALA A 51 -2.65 2.94 -6.33
CA ALA A 51 -1.78 2.37 -5.31
C ALA A 51 -2.16 2.85 -3.90
N GLY A 52 -2.36 4.16 -3.73
CA GLY A 52 -2.73 4.75 -2.44
C GLY A 52 -4.08 4.24 -1.92
N ALA A 53 -5.11 4.20 -2.77
CA ALA A 53 -6.44 3.70 -2.38
C ALA A 53 -6.43 2.21 -2.00
N THR A 54 -5.63 1.40 -2.72
CA THR A 54 -5.47 -0.02 -2.41
C THR A 54 -4.72 -0.22 -1.09
N PHE A 55 -3.69 0.59 -0.84
CA PHE A 55 -2.94 0.56 0.42
C PHE A 55 -3.79 1.01 1.60
N GLN A 56 -4.58 2.07 1.45
CA GLN A 56 -5.50 2.51 2.49
C GLN A 56 -6.49 1.40 2.87
N ARG A 57 -7.09 0.72 1.88
CA ARG A 57 -7.99 -0.41 2.15
C ARG A 57 -7.28 -1.54 2.92
N ALA A 58 -6.01 -1.82 2.62
CA ALA A 58 -5.22 -2.80 3.36
C ALA A 58 -5.00 -2.37 4.81
N MET A 59 -4.70 -1.08 5.05
CA MET A 59 -4.58 -0.52 6.41
C MET A 59 -5.92 -0.60 7.16
N ASP A 60 -7.03 -0.24 6.51
CA ASP A 60 -8.37 -0.31 7.12
C ASP A 60 -8.72 -1.73 7.56
N MET A 61 -8.36 -2.74 6.74
CA MET A 61 -8.55 -4.15 7.09
C MET A 61 -7.66 -4.57 8.27
N ALA A 62 -6.38 -4.17 8.27
CA ALA A 62 -5.43 -4.51 9.32
C ALA A 62 -5.82 -3.89 10.68
N PHE A 63 -6.33 -2.65 10.66
CA PHE A 63 -6.66 -1.88 11.87
C PHE A 63 -8.15 -1.81 12.17
N LYS A 64 -9.00 -2.59 11.50
CA LYS A 64 -10.47 -2.51 11.57
C LYS A 64 -11.06 -2.34 12.99
N GLY A 65 -10.49 -3.00 14.00
CA GLY A 65 -10.94 -2.94 15.39
C GLY A 65 -10.43 -1.75 16.22
N LEU A 66 -9.47 -0.99 15.68
CA LEU A 66 -8.72 0.10 16.31
C LEU A 66 -9.02 1.48 15.67
N ILE A 67 -9.61 1.51 14.47
CA ILE A 67 -10.11 2.72 13.82
C ILE A 67 -11.11 3.43 14.74
N ASN A 68 -11.03 4.75 14.83
CA ASN A 68 -11.82 5.61 15.73
C ASN A 68 -11.61 5.37 17.24
N LYS A 69 -10.64 4.53 17.61
CA LYS A 69 -10.23 4.33 19.01
C LYS A 69 -8.83 4.87 19.25
N ILE A 70 -7.88 4.42 18.44
CA ILE A 70 -6.47 4.80 18.51
C ILE A 70 -5.81 4.97 17.14
N VAL A 71 -6.43 4.47 16.07
CA VAL A 71 -6.01 4.68 14.68
C VAL A 71 -6.94 5.71 14.05
N LEU A 72 -6.32 6.70 13.40
CA LEU A 72 -7.00 7.75 12.64
C LEU A 72 -7.46 7.24 11.27
#